data_AF-A0A0J8D8W6-F1
#
_entry.id   AF-A0A0J8D8W6-F1
#
_cell.length_a   1.000
_cell.length_b   1.000
_cell.length_c   1.000
_cell.angle_alpha   90.00
_cell.angle_beta   90.00
_cell.angle_gamma   90.00
#
_symmetry.space_group_name_H-M   'P 1'
#
loop_
_entity.id
_entity.type
_entity.pdbx_description
1 polymer ?
#
loop_
_entity_poly.entity_id
_entity_poly.type
_entity_poly.pdbx_seq_one_letter_code
_entity_poly.pdbx_strand_id
1 'polypeptide(L)' 'MNIGQLIDDELTKQGRIKKKIADKVGINPRSFISKTKNDTFSAEELLKLAVVLDIDLNSLKNKIAKEIEE' A
#
# COMPACT_ATOMS: atom_id res chain seq x y z
N MET A 1 11.84 -0.13 -6.05
CA MET A 1 10.53 -0.86 -5.93
C MET A 1 9.49 0.16 -5.44
N ASN A 2 8.26 0.23 -5.95
CA ASN A 2 7.31 1.30 -5.56
C ASN A 2 6.28 0.83 -4.51
N ILE A 3 5.67 1.77 -3.76
CA ILE A 3 4.80 1.43 -2.62
C ILE A 3 3.52 0.72 -3.11
N GLY A 4 3.00 1.13 -4.26
CA GLY A 4 1.90 0.46 -4.94
C GLY A 4 2.13 -1.04 -5.18
N GLN A 5 3.30 -1.43 -5.70
CA GLN A 5 3.64 -2.83 -5.94
C GLN A 5 3.68 -3.63 -4.62
N LEU A 6 4.23 -3.04 -3.56
CA LEU A 6 4.25 -3.65 -2.22
C LEU A 6 2.86 -3.94 -1.65
N ILE A 7 1.95 -2.98 -1.81
CA ILE A 7 0.57 -3.15 -1.38
C ILE A 7 -0.07 -4.30 -2.17
N ASP A 8 0.17 -4.38 -3.47
CA ASP A 8 -0.34 -5.47 -4.32
C ASP A 8 0.19 -6.85 -3.93
N ASP A 9 1.49 -6.94 -3.65
CA ASP A 9 2.13 -8.17 -3.21
C ASP A 9 1.55 -8.65 -1.87
N GLU A 10 1.36 -7.73 -0.91
CA GLU A 10 0.79 -8.09 0.39
C GLU A 10 -0.69 -8.47 0.29
N LEU A 11 -1.47 -7.76 -0.53
CA LEU A 11 -2.86 -8.14 -0.81
C LEU A 11 -2.95 -9.55 -1.39
N THR A 12 -2.06 -9.87 -2.31
CA THR A 12 -1.97 -11.19 -2.95
C THR A 12 -1.60 -12.26 -1.93
N LYS A 13 -0.58 -12.01 -1.10
CA LYS A 13 -0.13 -12.90 -0.02
C LYS A 13 -1.23 -13.21 0.99
N GLN A 14 -2.06 -12.22 1.33
CA GLN A 14 -3.17 -12.38 2.27
C GLN A 14 -4.48 -12.88 1.61
N GLY A 15 -4.50 -13.10 0.29
CA GLY A 15 -5.71 -13.47 -0.44
C GLY A 15 -6.82 -12.42 -0.39
N ARG A 16 -6.46 -11.13 -0.23
CA ARG A 16 -7.42 -10.04 -0.09
C ARG A 16 -7.69 -9.34 -1.41
N ILE A 17 -8.94 -8.92 -1.61
CA ILE A 17 -9.39 -8.27 -2.84
C ILE A 17 -9.29 -6.75 -2.70
N LYS A 18 -8.62 -6.08 -3.64
CA LYS A 18 -8.46 -4.61 -3.69
C LYS A 18 -9.74 -3.85 -3.40
N LYS A 19 -10.87 -4.27 -3.99
CA LYS A 19 -12.18 -3.64 -3.78
C LYS A 19 -12.59 -3.59 -2.30
N LYS A 20 -12.46 -4.71 -1.57
CA LYS A 20 -12.82 -4.80 -0.15
C LYS A 20 -11.90 -3.94 0.73
N ILE A 21 -10.64 -3.79 0.32
CA ILE A 21 -9.67 -2.97 1.04
C ILE A 21 -9.90 -1.49 0.77
N ALA A 22 -10.16 -1.11 -0.47
CA ALA A 22 -10.54 0.25 -0.84
C ALA A 22 -11.71 0.75 0.02
N ASP A 23 -12.76 -0.07 0.17
CA ASP A 23 -13.92 0.26 1.00
C ASP A 23 -13.53 0.44 2.49
N LYS A 24 -12.69 -0.42 3.05
CA LYS A 24 -12.21 -0.31 4.45
C LYS A 24 -11.35 0.92 4.72
N VAL A 25 -10.59 1.34 3.72
CA VAL A 25 -9.65 2.48 3.80
C VAL A 25 -10.37 3.79 3.47
N GLY A 26 -11.61 3.72 2.95
CA GLY A 26 -12.40 4.88 2.55
C GLY A 26 -12.00 5.45 1.19
N ILE A 27 -11.38 4.63 0.33
CA ILE A 27 -10.92 5.02 -1.00
C ILE A 27 -11.86 4.43 -2.05
N ASN A 28 -12.23 5.21 -3.06
CA ASN A 28 -12.97 4.68 -4.20
C ASN A 28 -12.17 3.54 -4.88
N PRO A 29 -12.76 2.37 -5.20
CA PRO A 29 -12.04 1.25 -5.80
C PRO A 29 -11.28 1.59 -7.11
N ARG A 30 -11.82 2.47 -7.97
CA ARG A 30 -11.10 2.93 -9.17
C ARG A 30 -9.90 3.79 -8.81
N SER A 31 -10.07 4.69 -7.85
CA SER A 31 -8.98 5.52 -7.34
C SER A 31 -7.91 4.67 -6.66
N PHE A 32 -8.29 3.60 -5.95
CA PHE A 32 -7.34 2.67 -5.35
C PHE A 32 -6.44 2.05 -6.41
N ILE A 33 -7.02 1.50 -7.49
CA ILE A 33 -6.26 0.91 -8.61
C ILE A 33 -5.33 1.94 -9.24
N SER A 34 -5.83 3.16 -9.48
CA SER A 34 -5.02 4.25 -10.04
C SER A 34 -3.86 4.66 -9.12
N LYS A 35 -4.12 4.77 -7.81
CA LYS A 35 -3.13 5.13 -6.79
C LYS A 35 -2.06 4.06 -6.65
N THR A 36 -2.44 2.78 -6.68
CA THR A 36 -1.50 1.65 -6.71
C THR A 36 -0.62 1.72 -7.96
N LYS A 37 -1.18 1.99 -9.13
CA LYS A 37 -0.40 2.05 -10.38
C LYS A 37 0.57 3.23 -10.42
N ASN A 38 0.12 4.39 -9.95
CA ASN A 38 0.85 5.66 -10.08
C ASN A 38 1.65 6.05 -8.83
N ASP A 39 1.58 5.24 -7.77
CA ASP A 39 2.21 5.49 -6.48
C ASP A 39 1.82 6.82 -5.81
N THR A 40 0.52 7.14 -5.85
CA THR A 40 -0.03 8.44 -5.38
C THR A 40 -0.89 8.34 -4.12
N PHE A 41 -0.53 7.42 -3.21
CA PHE A 41 -1.17 7.33 -1.91
C PHE A 41 -0.73 8.49 -1.00
N SER A 42 -1.68 9.09 -0.30
CA SER A 42 -1.37 10.07 0.74
C SER A 42 -0.80 9.37 1.98
N ALA A 43 -0.10 10.12 2.84
CA ALA A 43 0.39 9.58 4.10
C ALA A 43 -0.73 8.98 4.98
N GLU A 44 -1.90 9.62 5.01
CA GLU A 44 -3.06 9.11 5.75
C GLU A 44 -3.59 7.79 5.17
N GLU A 45 -3.67 7.69 3.84
CA GLU A 45 -4.09 6.46 3.16
C GLU A 45 -3.12 5.30 3.43
N LEU A 46 -1.81 5.58 3.44
CA LEU A 46 -0.77 4.60 3.77
C LEU A 46 -0.88 4.11 5.22
N LEU A 47 -1.13 5.02 6.17
CA LEU A 47 -1.35 4.65 7.57
C LEU A 47 -2.59 3.77 7.74
N LYS A 48 -3.70 4.10 7.08
CA LYS A 48 -4.91 3.27 7.10
C LYS A 48 -4.67 1.91 6.47
N LEU A 49 -3.93 1.86 5.35
CA LEU A 49 -3.55 0.61 4.71
C LEU A 49 -2.68 -0.27 5.60
N ALA A 50 -1.72 0.32 6.32
CA ALA A 50 -0.89 -0.39 7.28
C ALA A 50 -1.72 -1.07 8.37
N VAL A 51 -2.69 -0.35 8.94
CA VAL A 51 -3.60 -0.90 9.96
C VAL A 51 -4.47 -2.01 9.36
N VAL A 52 -5.06 -1.78 8.19
CA VAL A 52 -5.98 -2.75 7.57
C VAL A 52 -5.27 -4.02 7.12
N LEU A 53 -4.07 -3.87 6.56
CA LEU A 53 -3.27 -4.97 6.01
C LEU A 53 -2.28 -5.54 7.03
N ASP A 54 -2.25 -5.02 8.27
CA ASP A 54 -1.29 -5.44 9.29
C ASP A 54 0.17 -5.39 8.77
N ILE A 55 0.50 -4.33 8.03
CA ILE A 55 1.84 -4.09 7.47
C ILE A 55 2.62 -3.22 8.43
N ASP A 56 3.83 -3.66 8.78
CA ASP A 56 4.80 -2.80 9.43
C ASP A 56 5.42 -1.81 8.42
N LEU A 57 4.98 -0.56 8.49
CA LEU A 57 5.52 0.53 7.65
C LEU A 57 7.01 0.78 7.90
N ASN A 58 7.58 0.40 9.05
CA ASN A 58 9.03 0.55 9.27
C ASN A 58 9.83 -0.40 8.38
N SER A 59 9.30 -1.60 8.12
CA SER A 59 9.89 -2.52 7.15
C SER A 59 9.92 -1.93 5.73
N LEU A 60 8.90 -1.12 5.37
CA LEU A 60 8.88 -0.39 4.11
C LEU A 60 9.92 0.75 4.09
N LYS A 61 9.96 1.55 5.17
CA LYS A 61 10.94 2.62 5.36
C LYS A 61 12.38 2.09 5.21
N ASN A 62 12.67 0.93 5.79
CA ASN A 62 14.01 0.33 5.73
C ASN A 62 14.40 -0.12 4.31
N LYS A 63 13.44 -0.59 3.50
CA LYS A 63 13.71 -0.91 2.08
C LYS A 63 14.01 0.35 1.28
N ILE A 64 13.22 1.41 1.47
CA ILE A 64 13.45 2.70 0.81
C ILE A 64 14.77 3.33 1.26
N ALA A 65 15.09 3.28 2.55
CA ALA A 65 16.35 3.81 3.08
C ALA A 65 17.57 3.14 2.43
N LYS A 66 17.53 1.82 2.24
CA LYS A 66 18.59 1.09 1.51
C LYS A 66 18.71 1.53 0.05
N GLU A 67 17.60 1.80 -0.64
CA GLU A 67 17.61 2.32 -2.01
C GLU A 67 18.16 3.76 -2.11
N ILE A 68 18.15 4.55 -1.02
CA ILE A 68 18.69 5.92 -0.98
C ILE A 68 20.20 5.94 -0.64
N GLU A 69 20.66 4.93 0.11
CA GLU A 69 22.06 4.80 0.53
C GLU A 69 22.97 4.17 -0.54
N GLU A 70 22.40 3.57 -1.58
CA GLU A 70 23.08 3.04 -2.78
C GLU A 70 23.18 4.06 -3.92
#